data_AF-A0A7V4L9T8-F1
#
_entry.id   AF-A0A7V4L9T8-F1
#
_cell.length_a   1.000
_cell.length_b   1.000
_cell.length_c   1.000
_cell.angle_alpha   90.00
_cell.angle_beta   90.00
_cell.angle_gamma   90.00
#
_symmetry.space_group_name_H-M   'P 1'
#
loop_
_entity.id
_entity.type
_entity.pdbx_description
1 polymer ?
#
loop_
_entity_poly.entity_id
_entity_poly.type
_entity_poly.pdbx_seq_one_letter_code
_entity_poly.pdbx_strand_id
1 'polypeptide(L)'
;MLFQLGCEGGDDGDDIPTCSGTFKGCGGDLTGKWSIDGLCIEGDMKSLMAAAASSEDLPPECSDLFQSMSVEMSGTIEYANGNQISDVSTTMSIKFKYTSACLSAQSGLSIKMTQSVCDAFESTVNSNGGDDMKLTTSCSFSTSCNCTLTMSGHSQETIGYTVNGSILTTDDGKKAEYCVSGKNLTIREQSDDGPAGQTKLHRISSGHMKESE
;
A
#
# COMPACT_ATOMS: atom_id res chain seq x y z
N MET A 1 9.44 18.26 -24.76
CA MET A 1 9.35 16.85 -25.20
C MET A 1 9.05 16.01 -23.97
N LEU A 2 8.11 15.08 -24.13
CA LEU A 2 7.25 14.45 -23.12
C LEU A 2 8.00 13.86 -21.91
N PHE A 3 7.55 14.23 -20.70
CA PHE A 3 7.60 13.39 -19.49
C PHE A 3 6.16 13.17 -19.04
N GLN A 4 5.41 12.43 -19.85
CA GLN A 4 4.16 11.77 -19.48
C GLN A 4 4.43 10.28 -19.56
N LEU A 5 4.93 9.71 -18.46
CA LEU A 5 4.79 8.30 -18.12
C LEU A 5 3.96 8.34 -16.84
N GLY A 6 2.64 8.35 -16.96
CA GLY A 6 1.91 7.14 -17.30
C GLY A 6 1.56 6.33 -16.06
N CYS A 7 1.25 6.99 -14.92
CA CYS A 7 0.06 6.53 -14.19
C CYS A 7 -1.11 6.98 -15.07
N GLU A 8 -1.49 6.18 -16.06
CA GLU A 8 -2.76 6.38 -16.75
C GLU A 8 -3.87 6.11 -15.73
N GLY A 9 -4.25 7.17 -15.02
CA GLY A 9 -5.56 7.25 -14.41
C GLY A 9 -6.57 7.38 -15.54
N GLY A 10 -7.29 6.30 -15.79
CA GLY A 10 -8.38 6.24 -16.75
C GLY A 10 -9.28 5.06 -16.40
N ASP A 11 -10.47 5.42 -15.95
CA ASP A 11 -11.68 4.60 -15.73
C ASP A 11 -11.89 4.06 -14.31
N ASP A 12 -13.14 4.18 -13.86
CA ASP A 12 -13.66 4.01 -12.50
C ASP A 12 -13.51 2.58 -11.94
N GLY A 13 -12.28 2.16 -11.65
CA GLY A 13 -11.96 0.81 -11.17
C GLY A 13 -11.20 0.79 -9.85
N ASP A 14 -11.68 -0.02 -8.90
CA ASP A 14 -11.17 -0.27 -7.55
C ASP A 14 -9.77 -0.94 -7.47
N ASP A 15 -8.82 -0.58 -8.35
CA ASP A 15 -7.50 -1.22 -8.47
C ASP A 15 -6.33 -0.31 -8.07
N ILE A 16 -5.31 -0.87 -7.42
CA ILE A 16 -4.05 -0.16 -7.10
C ILE A 16 -3.33 0.23 -8.40
N PRO A 17 -2.79 1.45 -8.53
CA PRO A 17 -1.95 1.82 -9.66
C PRO A 17 -0.76 0.87 -9.80
N THR A 18 -0.57 0.25 -10.97
CA THR A 18 0.63 -0.54 -11.26
C THR A 18 1.77 0.37 -11.71
N CYS A 19 2.99 0.10 -11.26
CA CYS A 19 4.14 0.87 -11.75
C CYS A 19 4.47 0.42 -13.18
N SER A 20 4.22 1.30 -14.14
CA SER A 20 4.52 1.04 -15.54
C SER A 20 5.96 1.45 -15.88
N GLY A 21 6.68 0.54 -16.54
CA GLY A 21 8.01 0.79 -17.09
C GLY A 21 9.17 0.52 -16.14
N THR A 22 10.39 0.64 -16.67
CA THR A 22 11.62 0.52 -15.89
C THR A 22 11.93 1.87 -15.26
N PHE A 23 11.93 1.96 -13.93
CA PHE A 23 12.51 3.10 -13.24
C PHE A 23 14.03 2.92 -13.14
N LYS A 24 14.75 4.03 -13.30
CA LYS A 24 16.19 4.11 -13.05
C LYS A 24 16.44 5.35 -12.22
N GLY A 25 17.11 5.19 -11.08
CA GLY A 25 17.46 6.32 -10.22
C GLY A 25 18.30 7.36 -10.96
N CYS A 26 18.03 8.64 -10.73
CA CYS A 26 18.83 9.75 -11.26
C CYS A 26 19.59 10.51 -10.16
N GLY A 27 19.35 10.17 -8.88
CA GLY A 27 19.92 10.86 -7.74
C GLY A 27 19.34 12.27 -7.56
N GLY A 28 20.15 13.17 -7.00
CA GLY A 28 19.79 14.56 -6.71
C GLY A 28 19.69 14.86 -5.21
N ASP A 29 19.37 16.10 -4.88
CA ASP A 29 19.30 16.57 -3.48
C ASP A 29 17.95 16.22 -2.83
N LEU A 30 17.99 15.27 -1.90
CA LEU A 30 16.83 14.85 -1.11
C LEU A 30 16.46 15.85 -0.02
N THR A 31 17.38 16.73 0.38
CA THR A 31 17.22 17.56 1.58
C THR A 31 15.95 18.40 1.52
N GLY A 32 15.14 18.33 2.58
CA GLY A 32 13.90 19.08 2.73
C GLY A 32 12.68 18.19 2.95
N LYS A 33 11.51 18.83 2.96
CA LYS A 33 10.23 18.19 3.24
C LYS A 33 9.44 17.93 1.96
N TRP A 34 8.89 16.72 1.87
CA TRP A 34 8.16 16.20 0.72
C TRP A 34 6.79 15.73 1.18
N SER A 35 5.78 15.88 0.34
CA SER A 35 4.44 15.35 0.55
C SER A 35 4.17 14.24 -0.47
N ILE A 36 3.55 13.17 -0.01
CA ILE A 36 3.22 12.00 -0.84
C ILE A 36 2.12 12.39 -1.83
N ASP A 37 2.38 12.20 -3.11
CA ASP A 37 1.43 12.42 -4.22
C ASP A 37 0.75 11.14 -4.69
N GLY A 38 1.42 10.00 -4.54
CA GLY A 38 0.88 8.74 -4.97
C GLY A 38 1.84 7.58 -4.78
N LEU A 39 1.26 6.39 -4.82
CA LEU A 39 1.93 5.10 -4.71
C LEU A 39 1.51 4.24 -5.91
N CYS A 40 2.45 3.49 -6.44
CA CYS A 40 2.16 2.34 -7.27
C CYS A 40 2.90 1.11 -6.74
N ILE A 41 2.37 -0.07 -7.02
CA ILE A 41 2.98 -1.35 -6.65
C ILE A 41 3.31 -2.13 -7.92
N GLU A 42 4.47 -2.78 -7.94
CA GLU A 42 4.87 -3.64 -9.06
C GLU A 42 4.26 -5.04 -8.96
N GLY A 43 4.00 -5.64 -10.11
CA GLY A 43 3.49 -7.02 -10.19
C GLY A 43 1.97 -7.12 -10.22
N ASP A 44 1.50 -8.37 -10.33
CA ASP A 44 0.09 -8.71 -10.38
C ASP A 44 -0.46 -8.79 -8.95
N MET A 45 -1.49 -8.00 -8.67
CA MET A 45 -2.11 -7.86 -7.35
C MET A 45 -2.69 -9.19 -6.84
N LYS A 46 -3.22 -10.02 -7.74
CA LYS A 46 -3.71 -11.36 -7.37
C LYS A 46 -2.56 -12.22 -6.86
N SER A 47 -1.40 -12.13 -7.50
CA SER A 47 -0.17 -12.80 -7.08
C SER A 47 0.38 -12.25 -5.76
N LEU A 48 0.25 -10.95 -5.50
CA LEU A 48 0.63 -10.34 -4.21
C LEU A 48 -0.28 -10.77 -3.06
N MET A 49 -1.60 -10.70 -3.25
CA MET A 49 -2.56 -11.13 -2.25
C MET A 49 -2.48 -12.64 -2.00
N ALA A 50 -2.22 -13.41 -3.06
CA ALA A 50 -1.87 -14.81 -2.98
C ALA A 50 -0.62 -15.00 -2.07
N ALA A 51 0.50 -14.37 -2.39
CA ALA A 51 1.72 -14.48 -1.59
C ALA A 51 1.50 -14.07 -0.11
N ALA A 52 0.77 -12.98 0.15
CA ALA A 52 0.45 -12.50 1.50
C ALA A 52 -0.49 -13.45 2.27
N ALA A 53 -1.41 -14.12 1.59
CA ALA A 53 -2.29 -15.11 2.17
C ALA A 53 -1.60 -16.46 2.45
N SER A 54 -0.26 -16.56 2.28
CA SER A 54 0.46 -17.84 2.30
C SER A 54 -0.14 -18.83 1.29
N SER A 55 -0.56 -18.35 0.11
CA SER A 55 -1.48 -19.05 -0.78
C SER A 55 -0.88 -20.14 -1.66
N GLU A 56 0.29 -20.71 -1.34
CA GLU A 56 0.63 -21.97 -2.00
C GLU A 56 -0.42 -23.06 -1.69
N ASP A 57 -1.30 -22.83 -0.70
CA ASP A 57 -2.35 -23.75 -0.24
C ASP A 57 -3.80 -23.21 -0.31
N LEU A 58 -4.11 -22.09 -0.98
CA LEU A 58 -5.53 -21.71 -1.11
C LEU A 58 -6.26 -22.75 -1.98
N PRO A 59 -7.35 -23.37 -1.48
CA PRO A 59 -8.08 -24.36 -2.26
C PRO A 59 -8.61 -23.74 -3.57
N PRO A 60 -8.70 -24.49 -4.67
CA PRO A 60 -9.22 -23.99 -5.94
C PRO A 60 -10.60 -23.32 -5.83
N GLU A 61 -11.42 -23.76 -4.88
CA GLU A 61 -12.74 -23.20 -4.56
C GLU A 61 -12.69 -21.74 -4.08
N CYS A 62 -11.52 -21.26 -3.68
CA CYS A 62 -11.23 -19.89 -3.24
C CYS A 62 -10.56 -19.02 -4.31
N SER A 63 -10.54 -19.44 -5.59
CA SER A 63 -9.91 -18.68 -6.68
C SER A 63 -10.42 -17.26 -6.86
N ASP A 64 -11.66 -17.03 -6.42
CA ASP A 64 -12.39 -15.76 -6.45
C ASP A 64 -12.51 -15.14 -5.06
N LEU A 65 -11.74 -15.58 -4.07
CA LEU A 65 -11.82 -14.99 -2.74
C LEU A 65 -11.48 -13.51 -2.81
N PHE A 66 -10.34 -13.14 -3.38
CA PHE A 66 -9.95 -11.74 -3.54
C PHE A 66 -10.58 -11.14 -4.81
N GLN A 67 -11.25 -10.00 -4.66
CA GLN A 67 -11.94 -9.31 -5.76
C GLN A 67 -11.13 -8.11 -6.22
N SER A 68 -10.75 -7.23 -5.27
CA SER A 68 -9.90 -6.08 -5.55
C SER A 68 -9.19 -5.62 -4.28
N MET A 69 -8.19 -4.77 -4.44
CA MET A 69 -7.53 -4.09 -3.34
C MET A 69 -7.19 -2.67 -3.80
N SER A 70 -7.22 -1.73 -2.88
CA SER A 70 -6.72 -0.37 -3.07
C SER A 70 -5.81 0.01 -1.90
N VAL A 71 -4.81 0.84 -2.17
CA VAL A 71 -3.90 1.39 -1.17
C VAL A 71 -3.81 2.89 -1.39
N GLU A 72 -4.16 3.63 -0.35
CA GLU A 72 -4.02 5.07 -0.27
C GLU A 72 -2.97 5.38 0.78
N MET A 73 -2.00 6.22 0.41
CA MET A 73 -0.96 6.67 1.31
C MET A 73 -0.87 8.19 1.22
N SER A 74 -0.86 8.85 2.37
CA SER A 74 -0.73 10.29 2.47
C SER A 74 0.19 10.65 3.63
N GLY A 75 0.72 11.87 3.61
CA GLY A 75 1.60 12.35 4.65
C GLY A 75 2.84 13.02 4.09
N THR A 76 3.88 13.08 4.92
CA THR A 76 5.12 13.79 4.61
C THR A 76 6.35 13.00 4.99
N ILE A 77 7.41 13.20 4.21
CA ILE A 77 8.74 12.68 4.47
C ILE A 77 9.72 13.84 4.46
N GLU A 78 10.54 13.97 5.49
CA GLU A 78 11.60 14.97 5.58
C GLU A 78 12.97 14.29 5.60
N TYR A 79 13.86 14.74 4.73
CA TYR A 79 15.25 14.31 4.70
C TYR A 79 16.13 15.45 5.23
N ALA A 80 16.75 15.27 6.39
CA ALA A 80 17.62 16.28 7.00
C ALA A 80 18.69 15.64 7.88
N ASN A 81 19.92 16.14 7.80
CA ASN A 81 21.04 15.73 8.68
C ASN A 81 21.30 14.21 8.73
N GLY A 82 21.13 13.52 7.60
CA GLY A 82 21.29 12.05 7.53
C GLY A 82 20.12 11.27 8.12
N ASN A 83 19.01 11.91 8.48
CA ASN A 83 17.80 11.26 8.97
C ASN A 83 16.62 11.46 8.00
N GLN A 84 15.83 10.41 7.84
CA GLN A 84 14.51 10.42 7.23
C GLN A 84 13.48 10.44 8.34
N ILE A 85 12.67 11.49 8.39
CA ILE A 85 11.54 11.63 9.32
C ILE A 85 10.26 11.44 8.51
N SER A 86 9.52 10.39 8.82
CA SER A 86 8.28 10.04 8.11
C SER A 86 7.09 10.27 9.04
N ASP A 87 6.04 10.89 8.52
CA ASP A 87 4.74 11.05 9.18
C ASP A 87 3.68 10.69 8.13
N VAL A 88 3.21 9.44 8.19
CA VAL A 88 2.48 8.80 7.09
C VAL A 88 1.22 8.13 7.62
N SER A 89 0.12 8.36 6.92
CA SER A 89 -1.14 7.64 7.07
C SER A 89 -1.33 6.73 5.86
N THR A 90 -1.60 5.46 6.13
CA THR A 90 -1.88 4.46 5.09
C THR A 90 -3.28 3.89 5.31
N THR A 91 -4.08 3.83 4.26
CA THR A 91 -5.37 3.14 4.23
C THR A 91 -5.36 2.11 3.12
N MET A 92 -5.57 0.86 3.48
CA MET A 92 -5.71 -0.26 2.55
C MET A 92 -7.15 -0.73 2.58
N SER A 93 -7.75 -0.93 1.42
CA SER A 93 -9.08 -1.51 1.27
C SER A 93 -8.98 -2.80 0.47
N ILE A 94 -9.55 -3.89 0.96
CA ILE A 94 -9.54 -5.20 0.31
C ILE A 94 -10.99 -5.67 0.16
N LYS A 95 -11.43 -5.89 -1.07
CA LYS A 95 -12.73 -6.52 -1.36
C LYS A 95 -12.54 -8.02 -1.53
N PHE A 96 -13.34 -8.82 -0.83
CA PHE A 96 -13.34 -10.27 -0.99
C PHE A 96 -14.74 -10.88 -0.97
N LYS A 97 -14.85 -12.05 -1.60
CA LYS A 97 -16.08 -12.82 -1.78
C LYS A 97 -15.89 -14.22 -1.21
N TYR A 98 -16.51 -14.46 -0.06
CA TYR A 98 -16.53 -15.78 0.58
C TYR A 98 -17.73 -16.60 0.12
N THR A 99 -17.45 -17.74 -0.50
CA THR A 99 -18.48 -18.72 -0.90
C THR A 99 -18.53 -19.88 0.10
N SER A 100 -19.65 -20.62 0.11
CA SER A 100 -19.76 -21.85 0.90
C SER A 100 -18.68 -22.88 0.52
N ALA A 101 -18.37 -22.98 -0.78
CA ALA A 101 -17.35 -23.89 -1.30
C ALA A 101 -15.97 -23.53 -0.78
N CYS A 102 -15.58 -22.24 -0.88
CA CYS A 102 -14.30 -21.77 -0.36
C CYS A 102 -14.19 -21.99 1.16
N LEU A 103 -15.22 -21.61 1.93
CA LEU A 103 -15.20 -21.78 3.38
C LEU A 103 -15.12 -23.26 3.80
N SER A 104 -15.82 -24.13 3.07
CA SER A 104 -15.79 -25.56 3.33
C SER A 104 -14.43 -26.17 2.99
N ALA A 105 -13.82 -25.74 1.89
CA ALA A 105 -12.51 -26.21 1.46
C ALA A 105 -11.41 -25.79 2.43
N GLN A 106 -11.44 -24.56 2.96
CA GLN A 106 -10.46 -24.08 3.94
C GLN A 106 -10.62 -24.75 5.32
N SER A 107 -11.86 -24.92 5.79
CA SER A 107 -12.12 -25.48 7.13
C SER A 107 -12.07 -27.01 7.18
N GLY A 108 -12.15 -27.68 6.02
CA GLY A 108 -12.36 -29.13 5.94
C GLY A 108 -13.74 -29.59 6.42
N LEU A 109 -14.66 -28.65 6.68
CA LEU A 109 -16.02 -28.90 7.18
C LEU A 109 -17.05 -28.50 6.13
N SER A 110 -18.19 -29.19 6.07
CA SER A 110 -19.29 -28.77 5.20
C SER A 110 -20.03 -27.58 5.81
N ILE A 111 -19.55 -26.37 5.52
CA ILE A 111 -20.13 -25.12 6.03
C ILE A 111 -20.96 -24.45 4.94
N LYS A 112 -22.24 -24.22 5.24
CA LYS A 112 -23.10 -23.40 4.40
C LYS A 112 -22.92 -21.94 4.77
N MET A 113 -22.60 -21.10 3.79
CA MET A 113 -22.59 -19.65 3.96
C MET A 113 -24.02 -19.17 4.23
N THR A 114 -24.21 -18.45 5.33
CA THR A 114 -25.47 -17.82 5.72
C THR A 114 -25.20 -16.38 6.13
N GLN A 115 -26.26 -15.58 6.25
CA GLN A 115 -26.19 -14.24 6.84
C GLN A 115 -25.47 -14.27 8.19
N SER A 116 -25.82 -15.20 9.08
CA SER A 116 -25.21 -15.29 10.41
C SER A 116 -23.71 -15.60 10.39
N VAL A 117 -23.23 -16.40 9.42
CA VAL A 117 -21.79 -16.65 9.24
C VAL A 117 -21.09 -15.40 8.73
N CYS A 118 -21.72 -14.68 7.80
CA CYS A 118 -21.20 -13.43 7.25
C CYS A 118 -21.10 -12.33 8.33
N ASP A 119 -22.16 -12.15 9.14
CA ASP A 119 -22.19 -11.19 10.25
C ASP A 119 -21.18 -11.54 11.35
N ALA A 120 -21.03 -12.83 11.65
CA ALA A 120 -20.04 -13.30 12.64
C ALA A 120 -18.61 -13.01 12.19
N PHE A 121 -18.33 -13.20 10.90
CA PHE A 121 -17.04 -12.85 10.31
C PHE A 121 -16.79 -11.33 10.43
N GLU A 122 -17.74 -10.49 10.00
CA GLU A 122 -17.63 -9.03 10.15
C GLU A 122 -17.36 -8.62 11.59
N SER A 123 -18.15 -9.15 12.54
CA SER A 123 -18.01 -8.86 13.96
C SER A 123 -16.65 -9.28 14.50
N THR A 124 -16.14 -10.45 14.09
CA THR A 124 -14.84 -10.97 14.55
C THR A 124 -13.72 -10.06 14.10
N VAL A 125 -13.71 -9.67 12.82
CA VAL A 125 -12.66 -8.79 12.29
C VAL A 125 -12.73 -7.41 12.96
N ASN A 126 -13.92 -6.85 13.12
CA ASN A 126 -14.11 -5.56 13.79
C ASN A 126 -13.69 -5.57 15.28
N SER A 127 -13.72 -6.73 15.94
CA SER A 127 -13.24 -6.87 17.31
C SER A 127 -11.72 -7.04 17.46
N ASN A 128 -10.99 -7.27 16.36
CA ASN A 128 -9.56 -7.59 16.37
C ASN A 128 -8.64 -6.40 16.05
N GLY A 129 -9.16 -5.18 15.94
CA GLY A 129 -8.34 -3.98 15.74
C GLY A 129 -7.49 -3.64 16.98
N GLY A 130 -6.21 -3.33 16.79
CA GLY A 130 -5.32 -2.79 17.83
C GLY A 130 -5.28 -1.26 17.81
N ASP A 131 -4.67 -0.65 18.82
CA ASP A 131 -4.61 0.82 18.94
C ASP A 131 -3.81 1.48 17.79
N ASP A 132 -2.80 0.80 17.26
CA ASP A 132 -1.90 1.33 16.21
C ASP A 132 -2.43 1.10 14.77
N MET A 133 -3.37 0.15 14.61
CA MET A 133 -3.95 -0.18 13.31
C MET A 133 -5.45 -0.42 13.45
N LYS A 134 -6.23 0.54 12.94
CA LYS A 134 -7.68 0.44 12.90
C LYS A 134 -8.08 -0.51 11.78
N LEU A 135 -8.79 -1.57 12.18
CA LEU A 135 -9.36 -2.57 11.30
C LEU A 135 -10.88 -2.41 11.28
N THR A 136 -11.46 -2.23 10.10
CA THR A 136 -12.91 -2.20 9.92
C THR A 136 -13.31 -3.08 8.77
N THR A 137 -14.38 -3.85 8.93
CA THR A 137 -14.97 -4.70 7.90
C THR A 137 -16.44 -4.36 7.77
N SER A 138 -16.93 -4.34 6.53
CA SER A 138 -18.35 -4.30 6.22
C SER A 138 -18.67 -5.43 5.25
N CYS A 139 -19.64 -6.27 5.60
CA CYS A 139 -20.03 -7.42 4.81
C CYS A 139 -21.51 -7.35 4.40
N SER A 140 -21.81 -7.92 3.24
CA SER A 140 -23.17 -8.09 2.73
C SER A 140 -23.37 -9.51 2.24
N PHE A 141 -24.46 -10.14 2.67
CA PHE A 141 -24.80 -11.50 2.26
C PHE A 141 -25.95 -11.50 1.25
N SER A 142 -25.80 -12.32 0.22
CA SER A 142 -26.86 -12.65 -0.73
C SER A 142 -26.89 -14.16 -1.01
N THR A 143 -25.88 -14.63 -1.74
CA THR A 143 -25.57 -16.06 -1.99
C THR A 143 -24.15 -16.39 -1.52
N SER A 144 -23.27 -15.40 -1.59
CA SER A 144 -21.95 -15.33 -0.96
C SER A 144 -21.93 -14.22 0.08
N CYS A 145 -20.89 -14.22 0.92
CA CYS A 145 -20.56 -13.11 1.79
C CYS A 145 -19.55 -12.20 1.07
N ASN A 146 -19.97 -10.98 0.71
CA ASN A 146 -19.12 -10.00 0.04
C ASN A 146 -18.70 -8.96 1.07
N CYS A 147 -17.41 -8.86 1.34
CA CYS A 147 -16.87 -8.01 2.39
C CYS A 147 -15.86 -7.02 1.82
N THR A 148 -15.82 -5.85 2.45
CA THR A 148 -14.74 -4.88 2.30
C THR A 148 -14.05 -4.76 3.64
N LEU A 149 -12.77 -5.13 3.69
CA LEU A 149 -11.88 -4.90 4.81
C LEU A 149 -11.11 -3.61 4.56
N THR A 150 -11.11 -2.72 5.53
CA THR A 150 -10.31 -1.50 5.53
C THR A 150 -9.36 -1.56 6.70
N MET A 151 -8.07 -1.40 6.41
CA MET A 151 -6.98 -1.30 7.35
C MET A 151 -6.43 0.11 7.26
N SER A 152 -6.48 0.87 8.35
CA SER A 152 -5.88 2.20 8.40
C SER A 152 -4.88 2.29 9.55
N GLY A 153 -3.67 2.75 9.24
CA GLY A 153 -2.61 2.96 10.21
C GLY A 153 -2.00 4.34 10.06
N HIS A 154 -1.48 4.85 11.18
CA HIS A 154 -0.65 6.04 11.20
C HIS A 154 0.71 5.66 11.79
N SER A 155 1.77 6.12 11.16
CA SER A 155 3.12 5.85 11.62
C SER A 155 3.94 7.13 11.59
N GLN A 156 4.67 7.37 12.68
CA GLN A 156 5.72 8.36 12.74
C GLN A 156 7.04 7.68 13.06
N GLU A 157 8.03 7.84 12.18
CA GLU A 157 9.32 7.18 12.30
C GLU A 157 10.45 8.17 12.02
N THR A 158 11.59 7.96 12.70
CA THR A 158 12.85 8.59 12.33
C THR A 158 13.90 7.51 12.16
N ILE A 159 14.48 7.44 10.96
CA ILE A 159 15.49 6.45 10.60
C ILE A 159 16.69 7.15 9.96
N GLY A 160 17.90 6.70 10.29
CA GLY A 160 19.09 7.18 9.59
C GLY A 160 19.11 6.69 8.14
N TYR A 161 19.73 7.45 7.26
CA TYR A 161 19.93 7.04 5.88
C TYR A 161 21.28 7.52 5.33
N THR A 162 21.75 6.81 4.31
CA THR A 162 22.90 7.18 3.50
C THR A 162 22.54 7.17 2.03
N VAL A 163 23.31 7.91 1.23
CA VAL A 163 23.14 7.99 -0.22
C VAL A 163 24.44 7.64 -0.91
N ASN A 164 24.37 6.73 -1.89
CA ASN A 164 25.47 6.42 -2.79
C ASN A 164 24.98 6.50 -4.24
N GLY A 165 25.31 7.59 -4.93
CA GLY A 165 24.80 7.87 -6.27
C GLY A 165 23.29 8.09 -6.25
N SER A 166 22.53 7.21 -6.92
CA SER A 166 21.07 7.24 -6.97
C SER A 166 20.42 6.21 -6.03
N ILE A 167 21.19 5.61 -5.12
CA ILE A 167 20.72 4.62 -4.16
C ILE A 167 20.65 5.26 -2.78
N LEU A 168 19.46 5.22 -2.19
CA LEU A 168 19.20 5.50 -0.79
C LEU A 168 19.26 4.19 -0.01
N THR A 169 19.89 4.20 1.16
CA THR A 169 19.92 3.06 2.08
C THR A 169 19.61 3.54 3.48
N THR A 170 18.56 3.01 4.09
CA THR A 170 18.18 3.30 5.48
C THR A 170 18.95 2.41 6.45
N ASP A 171 19.02 2.82 7.73
CA ASP A 171 19.76 2.09 8.77
C ASP A 171 19.23 0.67 9.06
N ASP A 172 17.97 0.40 8.73
CA ASP A 172 17.37 -0.94 8.77
C ASP A 172 17.78 -1.83 7.57
N GLY A 173 18.62 -1.29 6.67
CA GLY A 173 19.19 -2.01 5.54
C GLY A 173 18.34 -1.99 4.27
N LYS A 174 17.15 -1.36 4.28
CA LYS A 174 16.34 -1.24 3.07
C LYS A 174 17.02 -0.32 2.06
N LYS A 175 16.86 -0.66 0.78
CA LYS A 175 17.45 0.08 -0.34
C LYS A 175 16.35 0.59 -1.26
N ALA A 176 16.57 1.77 -1.81
CA ALA A 176 15.69 2.33 -2.82
C ALA A 176 16.50 3.08 -3.88
N GLU A 177 16.09 2.96 -5.13
CA GLU A 177 16.51 3.91 -6.15
C GLU A 177 15.70 5.19 -6.01
N TYR A 178 16.32 6.35 -6.23
CA TYR A 178 15.59 7.61 -6.20
C TYR A 178 15.99 8.56 -7.34
N CYS A 179 15.09 9.46 -7.68
CA CYS A 179 15.29 10.50 -8.67
C CYS A 179 14.58 11.79 -8.25
N VAL A 180 15.36 12.87 -8.10
CA VAL A 180 14.86 14.22 -7.87
C VAL A 180 14.86 14.99 -9.19
N SER A 181 13.69 15.45 -9.61
CA SER A 181 13.50 16.25 -10.82
C SER A 181 12.69 17.51 -10.50
N GLY A 182 13.39 18.63 -10.30
CA GLY A 182 12.78 19.89 -9.88
C GLY A 182 12.16 19.79 -8.48
N LYS A 183 10.84 19.89 -8.41
CA LYS A 183 10.08 19.74 -7.16
C LYS A 183 9.53 18.33 -6.95
N ASN A 184 9.81 17.39 -7.86
CA ASN A 184 9.31 16.03 -7.76
C ASN A 184 10.42 15.10 -7.28
N LEU A 185 10.06 14.17 -6.41
CA LEU A 185 10.88 13.06 -5.97
C LEU A 185 10.14 11.77 -6.30
N THR A 186 10.85 10.83 -6.89
CA THR A 186 10.37 9.47 -7.06
C THR A 186 11.33 8.54 -6.34
N ILE A 187 10.80 7.67 -5.50
CA ILE A 187 11.52 6.62 -4.78
C ILE A 187 10.94 5.29 -5.22
N ARG A 188 11.80 4.34 -5.59
CA ARG A 188 11.42 2.96 -5.88
C ARG A 188 12.19 2.04 -4.96
N GLU A 189 11.46 1.33 -4.11
CA GLU A 189 12.04 0.37 -3.19
C GLU A 189 12.63 -0.82 -3.95
N GLN A 190 13.78 -1.31 -3.50
CA GLN A 190 14.31 -2.58 -3.93
C GLN A 190 13.76 -3.64 -2.99
N SER A 191 13.07 -4.62 -3.55
CA SER A 191 12.57 -5.77 -2.79
C SER A 191 13.26 -7.03 -3.29
N ASP A 192 13.90 -7.76 -2.38
CA ASP A 192 14.49 -9.07 -2.67
C ASP A 192 13.42 -10.19 -2.58
N ASP A 193 12.34 -9.97 -1.82
CA ASP A 193 11.36 -10.99 -1.42
C ASP A 193 9.89 -10.60 -1.69
N GLY A 194 9.62 -9.65 -2.58
CA GLY A 194 8.24 -9.23 -2.88
C GLY A 194 8.13 -8.16 -3.96
N PRO A 195 6.92 -7.64 -4.24
CA PRO A 195 6.77 -6.57 -5.20
C PRO A 195 7.43 -5.28 -4.70
N ALA A 196 8.18 -4.62 -5.57
CA ALA A 196 8.70 -3.29 -5.30
C ALA A 196 7.58 -2.25 -5.38
N GLY A 197 7.55 -1.32 -4.42
CA GLY A 197 6.70 -0.13 -4.49
C GLY A 197 7.44 1.04 -5.13
N GLN A 198 6.71 1.94 -5.77
CA GLN A 198 7.23 3.25 -6.16
C GLN A 198 6.32 4.36 -5.63
N THR A 199 6.94 5.28 -4.89
CA THR A 199 6.28 6.44 -4.29
C THR A 199 6.68 7.70 -5.03
N LYS A 200 5.69 8.52 -5.37
CA LYS A 200 5.88 9.87 -5.93
C LYS A 200 5.61 10.89 -4.84
N LEU A 201 6.48 11.89 -4.75
CA LEU A 201 6.37 12.98 -3.80
C LEU A 201 6.62 14.31 -4.48
N HIS A 202 6.02 15.38 -3.96
CA HIS A 202 6.36 16.75 -4.31
C HIS A 202 6.96 17.49 -3.12
N ARG A 203 7.87 18.41 -3.42
CA ARG A 203 8.52 19.24 -2.41
C ARG A 203 7.52 20.24 -1.86
N ILE A 204 7.36 20.24 -0.53
CA ILE A 204 6.64 21.29 0.17
C ILE A 204 7.55 22.51 0.16
N SER A 205 7.19 23.56 -0.57
CA SER A 205 7.91 24.82 -0.45
C SER A 205 7.79 25.28 0.99
N SER A 206 8.92 25.49 1.66
CA SER A 206 8.99 26.26 2.89
C SER A 206 8.46 27.66 2.57
N GLY A 207 7.15 27.84 2.75
CA GLY A 207 6.55 29.15 2.74
C GLY A 207 7.35 29.98 3.73
N HIS A 208 7.81 31.15 3.30
CA HIS A 208 8.22 32.18 4.24
C HIS A 208 7.13 32.26 5.31
N MET A 209 7.41 31.75 6.51
CA MET A 209 6.83 32.33 7.71
C MET A 209 7.22 33.80 7.60
N LYS A 210 6.28 34.64 7.15
CA LYS A 210 6.38 36.06 7.41
C LYS A 210 6.39 36.17 8.92
N GLU A 211 7.57 36.40 9.49
CA GLU A 211 7.66 37.05 10.79
C GLU A 211 6.84 38.34 10.64
N SER A 212 5.68 38.36 11.28
CA SER A 212 4.96 39.59 11.53
C SER A 212 5.78 40.39 12.52
N GLU A 213 6.50 41.38 11.99
CA GLU A 213 7.02 42.53 12.77
C GLU A 213 5.87 43.29 13.46
#